data_AF-A0AAQ3KKZ3-F1
#
_entry.id   AF-A0AAQ3KKZ3-F1
#
_cell.length_a   1.000
_cell.length_b   1.000
_cell.length_c   1.000
_cell.angle_alpha   90.00
_cell.angle_beta   90.00
_cell.angle_gamma   90.00
#
_symmetry.space_group_name_H-M   'P 1'
#
loop_
_entity.id
_entity.type
_entity.pdbx_description
1 polymer ?
#
loop_
_entity_poly.entity_id
_entity_poly.type
_entity_poly.pdbx_seq_one_letter_code
_entity_poly.pdbx_strand_id
1 'polypeptide(L)'
;MSRLPIEVALQGKDGSLESRLIYSYHSVMTGFSAVLTEAEVKHLSEFDWFLHAYPSPIYHTMTTHTPRFLHLRSHTQSVWNSTNMGAGVIIGVLDTGVTPRHPSFDDRDMSPPPTKWKGRCNLKGYCNKKLIGARSFINYDRVKR
;
A
#
# COMPACT_ATOMS: atom_id res chain seq x y z
N MET A 1 -2.71 -33.40 -2.63
CA MET A 1 -2.75 -31.93 -2.74
C MET A 1 -3.74 -31.42 -1.70
N SER A 2 -3.27 -30.92 -0.57
CA SER A 2 -4.11 -30.42 0.51
C SER A 2 -4.71 -29.06 0.13
N ARG A 3 -6.03 -28.94 0.21
CA ARG A 3 -6.74 -27.64 0.07
C ARG A 3 -6.21 -26.66 1.12
N LEU A 4 -6.06 -25.40 0.75
CA LEU A 4 -5.67 -24.36 1.71
C LEU A 4 -6.77 -24.24 2.78
N PRO A 5 -6.44 -23.96 4.06
CA PRO A 5 -7.43 -23.79 5.13
C PRO A 5 -8.55 -22.80 4.78
N ILE A 6 -8.22 -21.82 3.93
CA ILE A 6 -9.14 -20.81 3.39
C ILE A 6 -10.24 -21.43 2.50
N GLU A 7 -9.92 -22.44 1.69
CA GLU A 7 -10.92 -23.12 0.84
C GLU A 7 -11.91 -23.95 1.65
N VAL A 8 -11.45 -24.51 2.77
CA VAL A 8 -12.28 -25.27 3.71
C VAL A 8 -13.20 -24.34 4.50
N ALA A 9 -12.69 -23.18 4.91
CA ALA A 9 -13.44 -22.26 5.76
C ALA A 9 -14.41 -21.32 5.02
N LEU A 10 -14.17 -21.05 3.74
CA LEU A 10 -15.00 -20.13 2.94
C LEU A 10 -16.12 -20.85 2.15
N GLN A 11 -16.33 -22.13 2.40
CA GLN A 11 -17.24 -23.01 1.64
C GLN A 11 -18.72 -22.69 1.94
N GLY A 12 -19.19 -21.56 1.39
CA GLY A 12 -20.58 -21.12 1.44
C GLY A 12 -21.47 -21.87 0.44
N LYS A 13 -22.76 -21.98 0.77
CA LYS A 13 -23.82 -22.70 0.04
C LYS A 13 -24.18 -22.14 -1.35
N ASP A 14 -23.52 -21.09 -1.82
CA ASP A 14 -23.78 -20.50 -3.14
C ASP A 14 -22.45 -20.23 -3.86
N GLY A 15 -22.41 -20.55 -5.15
CA GLY A 15 -21.20 -20.70 -5.94
C GLY A 15 -20.44 -19.37 -6.13
N SER A 16 -19.39 -19.14 -5.35
CA SER A 16 -18.00 -18.97 -5.83
C SER A 16 -17.11 -18.39 -4.72
N LEU A 17 -16.24 -19.25 -4.17
CA LEU A 17 -15.15 -18.90 -3.25
C LEU A 17 -14.27 -17.73 -3.76
N GLU A 18 -14.10 -17.65 -5.09
CA GLU A 18 -13.34 -16.63 -5.81
C GLU A 18 -13.85 -15.19 -5.61
N SER A 19 -15.13 -15.01 -5.26
CA SER A 19 -15.76 -13.68 -5.21
C SER A 19 -15.55 -12.94 -3.87
N ARG A 20 -15.25 -13.64 -2.78
CA ARG A 20 -15.21 -13.06 -1.43
C ARG A 20 -13.80 -12.82 -0.88
N LEU A 21 -12.81 -13.56 -1.38
CA LEU A 21 -11.40 -13.35 -1.02
C LEU A 21 -10.87 -12.10 -1.73
N ILE A 22 -10.43 -11.11 -0.96
CA ILE A 22 -9.93 -9.83 -1.47
C ILE A 22 -8.40 -9.91 -1.68
N TYR A 23 -7.65 -10.28 -0.64
CA TYR A 23 -6.20 -10.45 -0.69
C TYR A 23 -5.70 -11.60 0.19
N SER A 24 -4.58 -12.20 -0.19
CA SER A 24 -3.76 -13.06 0.66
C SER A 24 -2.41 -12.40 0.97
N TYR A 25 -1.93 -12.59 2.19
CA TYR A 25 -0.70 -12.01 2.72
C TYR A 25 0.23 -13.14 3.17
N HIS A 26 1.53 -13.00 2.85
CA HIS A 26 2.55 -13.97 3.27
C HIS A 26 3.88 -13.31 3.66
N SER A 27 4.15 -12.07 3.24
CA SER A 27 5.49 -11.47 3.42
C SER A 27 5.75 -10.89 4.81
N VAL A 28 4.80 -10.15 5.37
CA VAL A 28 4.94 -9.49 6.69
C VAL A 28 4.07 -10.20 7.74
N MET A 29 2.96 -10.76 7.30
CA MET A 29 2.05 -11.58 8.09
C MET A 29 1.50 -12.68 7.18
N THR A 30 1.12 -13.81 7.79
CA THR A 30 0.36 -14.86 7.11
C THR A 30 -1.11 -14.65 7.41
N GLY A 31 -1.91 -14.40 6.38
CA GLY A 31 -3.34 -14.14 6.56
C GLY A 31 -4.03 -13.74 5.27
N PHE A 32 -5.26 -13.23 5.39
CA PHE A 32 -6.06 -12.80 4.24
C PHE A 32 -7.06 -11.71 4.63
N SER A 33 -7.61 -11.01 3.63
CA SER A 33 -8.81 -10.19 3.77
C SER A 33 -9.91 -10.76 2.90
N ALA A 34 -11.12 -10.82 3.46
CA ALA A 34 -12.29 -11.38 2.79
C ALA A 34 -13.57 -10.71 3.29
N VAL A 35 -14.63 -10.79 2.48
CA VAL A 35 -15.99 -10.42 2.89
C VAL A 35 -16.63 -11.60 3.63
N LEU A 36 -16.78 -11.44 4.94
CA LEU A 36 -17.30 -12.46 5.85
C LEU A 36 -18.41 -11.90 6.74
N THR A 37 -19.36 -12.76 7.07
CA THR A 37 -20.35 -12.49 8.12
C THR A 37 -19.73 -12.71 9.51
N GLU A 38 -20.32 -12.12 10.55
CA GLU A 38 -19.88 -12.34 11.93
C GLU A 38 -19.93 -13.82 12.34
N ALA A 39 -20.93 -14.57 11.86
CA ALA A 39 -21.05 -16.00 12.11
C ALA A 39 -19.89 -16.80 11.48
N GLU A 40 -19.46 -16.42 10.27
CA GLU A 40 -18.31 -17.04 9.62
C GLU A 40 -17.00 -16.71 10.34
N VAL A 41 -16.81 -15.46 10.80
CA VAL A 41 -15.64 -15.09 11.62
C VAL A 41 -15.63 -15.86 12.94
N LYS A 42 -16.79 -16.06 13.57
CA LYS A 42 -16.90 -16.88 14.78
C LYS A 42 -16.52 -18.34 14.51
N HIS A 43 -16.98 -18.92 13.40
CA HIS A 43 -16.59 -20.27 13.01
C HIS A 43 -15.08 -20.37 12.72
N LEU A 44 -14.50 -19.37 12.07
CA LEU A 44 -13.04 -19.30 11.85
C LEU A 44 -12.25 -19.31 13.16
N SER A 45 -12.78 -18.70 14.22
CA SER A 45 -12.13 -18.65 15.52
C SER A 45 -12.03 -20.00 16.24
N GLU A 46 -12.74 -21.02 15.75
CA GLU A 46 -12.69 -22.38 16.29
C GLU A 46 -11.48 -23.18 15.78
N PHE A 47 -10.77 -22.70 14.76
CA PHE A 47 -9.61 -23.38 14.20
C PHE A 47 -8.33 -22.97 14.92
N ASP A 48 -7.45 -23.94 15.22
CA ASP A 48 -6.16 -23.73 15.91
C ASP A 48 -5.22 -22.73 15.22
N TRP A 49 -5.38 -22.52 13.90
CA TRP A 49 -4.56 -21.58 13.13
C TRP A 49 -5.07 -20.14 13.20
N PHE A 50 -6.27 -19.89 13.71
CA PHE A 50 -6.84 -18.55 13.79
C PHE A 50 -6.23 -17.78 14.95
N LEU A 51 -5.69 -16.59 14.65
CA LEU A 51 -5.14 -15.70 15.67
C LEU A 51 -6.13 -14.58 16.01
N HIS A 52 -6.54 -13.81 14.99
CA HIS A 52 -7.49 -12.71 15.17
C HIS A 52 -8.12 -12.28 13.85
N ALA A 53 -9.24 -11.58 13.93
CA ALA A 53 -9.87 -10.90 12.81
C ALA A 53 -10.23 -9.46 13.21
N TYR A 54 -10.01 -8.51 12.30
CA TYR A 54 -10.37 -7.11 12.49
C TYR A 54 -11.26 -6.66 11.34
N PRO A 55 -12.33 -5.88 11.60
CA PRO A 55 -13.07 -5.20 10.54
C PRO A 55 -12.13 -4.28 9.75
N SER A 56 -12.27 -4.24 8.42
CA SER A 56 -11.51 -3.31 7.57
C SER A 56 -12.19 -1.94 7.57
N PRO A 57 -11.61 -0.89 8.20
CA PRO A 57 -12.22 0.44 8.19
C PRO A 57 -11.97 1.18 6.87
N ILE A 58 -12.82 2.16 6.57
CA ILE A 58 -12.59 3.14 5.51
C ILE A 58 -11.79 4.30 6.12
N TYR A 59 -10.66 4.63 5.50
CA TYR A 59 -9.85 5.79 5.88
C TYR A 59 -10.17 6.99 4.99
N HIS A 60 -10.17 8.18 5.58
CA HIS A 60 -10.34 9.45 4.88
C HIS A 60 -9.03 10.23 4.84
N THR A 61 -8.80 11.00 3.77
CA THR A 61 -7.61 11.83 3.60
C THR A 61 -7.59 12.95 4.64
N MET A 62 -6.48 13.10 5.37
CA MET A 62 -6.38 14.05 6.51
C MET A 62 -5.45 15.25 6.26
N THR A 63 -5.15 15.63 5.02
CA THR A 63 -4.18 16.71 4.76
C THR A 63 -4.85 18.07 4.61
N THR A 64 -4.51 19.03 5.48
CA THR A 64 -4.96 20.43 5.37
C THR A 64 -3.84 21.37 4.88
N HIS A 65 -2.65 21.47 5.50
CA HIS A 65 -1.49 22.28 5.03
C HIS A 65 -0.19 21.96 5.82
N THR A 66 1.02 21.91 5.22
CA THR A 66 2.24 21.51 6.01
C THR A 66 3.59 22.24 5.84
N PRO A 67 4.08 22.76 4.69
CA PRO A 67 5.49 23.16 4.66
C PRO A 67 5.80 24.43 5.48
N ARG A 68 4.88 25.41 5.50
CA ARG A 68 5.09 26.68 6.24
C ARG A 68 5.05 26.48 7.77
N PHE A 69 4.27 25.51 8.25
CA PHE A 69 4.09 25.22 9.67
C PHE A 69 5.41 24.75 10.32
N LEU A 70 6.25 24.02 9.59
CA LEU A 70 7.49 23.44 10.11
C LEU A 70 8.71 24.39 10.06
N HIS A 71 8.53 25.66 9.64
CA HIS A 71 9.60 26.66 9.52
C HIS A 71 10.85 26.18 8.75
N LEU A 72 10.68 25.21 7.84
CA LEU A 72 11.74 24.64 7.00
C LEU A 72 12.12 25.65 5.90
N ARG A 73 12.79 26.74 6.28
CA ARG A 73 13.31 27.76 5.36
C ARG A 73 14.74 27.44 4.95
N SER A 74 15.03 27.68 3.68
CA SER A 74 16.38 27.58 3.12
C SER A 74 17.25 28.74 3.65
N HIS A 75 17.86 28.54 4.82
CA HIS A 75 18.97 29.36 5.29
C HIS A 75 20.25 28.52 5.34
N THR A 76 21.39 29.19 5.36
CA THR A 76 22.76 28.64 5.27
C THR A 76 23.10 27.55 6.29
N GLN A 77 22.28 27.40 7.34
CA GLN A 77 22.34 26.34 8.36
C GLN A 77 21.03 25.54 8.43
N SER A 78 20.51 25.09 7.29
CA SER A 78 19.28 24.29 7.26
C SER A 78 19.55 22.79 7.32
N VAL A 79 18.64 22.03 7.96
CA VAL A 79 18.65 20.56 8.01
C VAL A 79 18.78 19.95 6.61
N TRP A 80 18.19 20.61 5.61
CA TRP A 80 18.26 20.24 4.20
C TRP A 80 19.69 20.07 3.70
N ASN A 81 20.58 21.04 3.95
CA ASN A 81 21.97 20.95 3.52
C ASN A 81 22.72 19.85 4.28
N SER A 82 22.52 19.75 5.60
CA SER A 82 23.19 18.73 6.43
C SER A 82 22.79 17.29 6.07
N THR A 83 21.62 17.10 5.44
CA THR A 83 21.07 15.78 5.07
C THR A 83 21.19 15.49 3.58
N ASN A 84 21.92 16.32 2.84
CA ASN A 84 21.99 16.25 1.38
C ASN A 84 20.59 16.18 0.73
N MET A 85 19.66 17.02 1.22
CA MET A 85 18.27 17.08 0.77
C MET A 85 17.50 15.75 0.90
N GLY A 86 17.99 14.80 1.71
CA GLY A 86 17.43 13.45 1.83
C GLY A 86 17.84 12.49 0.71
N ALA A 87 18.90 12.79 -0.06
CA ALA A 87 19.40 11.89 -1.10
C ALA A 87 19.67 10.48 -0.54
N GLY A 88 19.19 9.44 -1.23
CA GLY A 88 19.33 8.04 -0.79
C GLY A 88 18.22 7.54 0.15
N VAL A 89 17.36 8.44 0.66
CA VAL A 89 16.14 8.09 1.40
C VAL A 89 14.99 7.86 0.42
N ILE A 90 14.19 6.84 0.68
CA ILE A 90 13.02 6.48 -0.14
C ILE A 90 11.79 6.64 0.75
N ILE A 91 10.87 7.51 0.35
CA ILE A 91 9.61 7.76 1.07
C ILE A 91 8.49 7.03 0.33
N GLY A 92 7.88 6.06 0.98
CA GLY A 92 6.65 5.43 0.50
C GLY A 92 5.44 6.25 0.93
N VAL A 93 4.57 6.59 -0.02
CA VAL A 93 3.33 7.33 0.24
C VAL A 93 2.15 6.43 -0.16
N LEU A 94 1.31 6.10 0.82
CA LEU A 94 0.06 5.37 0.63
C LEU A 94 -1.07 6.39 0.56
N ASP A 95 -1.50 6.71 -0.66
CA ASP A 95 -2.51 7.75 -0.92
C ASP A 95 -3.39 7.35 -2.11
N THR A 96 -4.26 8.24 -2.51
CA THR A 96 -5.20 8.17 -3.64
C THR A 96 -4.52 8.10 -5.01
N GLY A 97 -3.22 8.39 -5.10
CA GLY A 97 -2.46 8.27 -6.34
C GLY A 97 -1.38 9.35 -6.47
N VAL A 98 -1.01 9.63 -7.71
CA VAL A 98 0.03 10.61 -8.06
C VAL A 98 -0.25 11.18 -9.45
N THR A 99 0.12 12.44 -9.68
CA THR A 99 0.15 13.09 -11.01
C THR A 99 1.59 13.09 -11.52
N PRO A 100 2.05 12.07 -12.27
CA PRO A 100 3.49 11.85 -12.46
C PRO A 100 4.18 12.94 -13.30
N ARG A 101 3.44 13.63 -14.17
CA ARG A 101 3.96 14.70 -15.03
C ARG A 101 4.03 16.07 -14.35
N HIS A 102 3.65 16.17 -13.08
CA HIS A 102 3.72 17.44 -12.37
C HIS A 102 5.18 17.88 -12.16
N PRO A 103 5.54 19.17 -12.32
CA PRO A 103 6.92 19.66 -12.17
C PRO A 103 7.60 19.29 -10.84
N SER A 104 6.84 19.07 -9.77
CA SER A 104 7.36 18.57 -8.48
C SER A 104 8.04 17.19 -8.56
N PHE A 105 7.82 16.46 -9.64
CA PHE A 105 8.45 15.16 -9.93
C PHE A 105 9.52 15.25 -11.02
N ASP A 106 9.95 16.45 -11.44
CA ASP A 106 11.11 16.62 -12.33
C ASP A 106 12.37 16.05 -11.67
N ASP A 107 13.22 15.43 -12.49
CA ASP A 107 14.35 14.64 -12.03
C ASP A 107 15.69 15.03 -12.67
N ARG A 108 15.78 16.21 -13.30
CA ARG A 108 17.00 16.65 -14.01
C ARG A 108 18.25 16.54 -13.13
N ASP A 109 18.18 17.06 -11.91
CA ASP A 109 19.30 17.11 -10.96
C ASP A 109 19.31 15.93 -9.97
N MET A 110 18.50 14.90 -10.21
CA MET A 110 18.43 13.72 -9.34
C MET A 110 19.46 12.67 -9.76
N SER A 111 20.12 12.05 -8.79
CA SER A 111 20.90 10.83 -9.01
C SER A 111 19.97 9.64 -9.32
N PRO A 112 20.46 8.56 -9.96
CA PRO A 112 19.69 7.35 -10.16
C PRO A 112 19.14 6.77 -8.84
N PRO A 113 18.03 6.00 -8.88
CA PRO A 113 17.47 5.37 -7.69
C PRO A 113 18.51 4.54 -6.92
N PRO A 114 18.48 4.53 -5.57
CA PRO A 114 19.44 3.77 -4.76
C PRO A 114 19.45 2.29 -5.12
N THR A 115 20.61 1.63 -5.12
CA THR A 115 20.77 0.20 -5.48
C THR A 115 19.96 -0.77 -4.61
N LYS A 116 19.65 -0.35 -3.37
CA LYS A 116 18.76 -1.05 -2.43
C LYS A 116 17.29 -1.03 -2.84
N TRP A 117 16.88 -0.15 -3.77
CA TRP A 117 15.52 -0.09 -4.26
C TRP A 117 15.18 -1.34 -5.08
N LYS A 118 14.16 -2.08 -4.65
CA LYS A 118 13.64 -3.28 -5.34
C LYS A 118 12.15 -3.15 -5.71
N GLY A 119 11.61 -1.93 -5.63
CA GLY A 119 10.23 -1.69 -6.00
C GLY A 119 10.03 -1.70 -7.52
N ARG A 120 8.78 -1.45 -7.94
CA ARG A 120 8.38 -1.49 -9.35
C ARG A 120 7.51 -0.30 -9.72
N CYS A 121 7.46 -0.02 -11.01
CA CYS A 121 6.58 1.00 -11.58
C CYS A 121 5.52 0.34 -12.45
N ASN A 122 4.27 0.34 -11.97
CA ASN A 122 3.13 -0.13 -12.74
C ASN A 122 2.62 0.94 -13.73
N LEU A 123 3.00 2.21 -13.55
CA LEU A 123 2.72 3.30 -14.47
C LEU A 123 3.79 3.36 -15.57
N LYS A 124 3.61 2.58 -16.65
CA LYS A 124 4.58 2.50 -17.76
C LYS A 124 4.90 3.89 -18.32
N GLY A 125 6.18 4.24 -18.38
CA GLY A 125 6.67 5.51 -18.92
C GLY A 125 6.53 6.73 -18.00
N TYR A 126 6.12 6.54 -16.74
CA TYR A 126 5.89 7.67 -15.81
C TYR A 126 6.85 7.71 -14.62
N CYS A 127 7.53 6.61 -14.29
CA CYS A 127 8.57 6.65 -13.27
C CYS A 127 9.89 7.17 -13.84
N ASN A 128 10.62 7.90 -13.01
CA ASN A 128 11.90 8.54 -13.32
C ASN A 128 12.83 8.49 -12.09
N LYS A 129 13.88 9.30 -12.03
CA LYS A 129 14.82 9.31 -10.87
C LYS A 129 14.22 9.95 -9.61
N LYS A 130 13.08 10.64 -9.71
CA LYS A 130 12.34 11.25 -8.58
C LYS A 130 11.17 10.39 -8.13
N LEU A 131 10.24 10.05 -9.03
CA LEU A 131 9.17 9.09 -8.82
C LEU A 131 9.68 7.69 -9.22
N ILE A 132 10.35 7.01 -8.29
CA ILE A 132 11.06 5.75 -8.58
C ILE A 132 10.17 4.50 -8.56
N GLY A 133 8.91 4.65 -8.12
CA GLY A 133 7.93 3.56 -8.03
C GLY A 133 6.51 4.08 -7.93
N ALA A 134 5.58 3.36 -8.53
CA ALA A 134 4.16 3.66 -8.49
C ALA A 134 3.36 2.37 -8.59
N ARG A 135 2.46 2.13 -7.64
CA ARG A 135 1.61 0.94 -7.58
C ARG A 135 0.19 1.36 -7.23
N SER A 136 -0.78 0.71 -7.86
CA SER A 136 -2.17 0.71 -7.41
C SER A 136 -2.47 -0.64 -6.75
N PHE A 137 -3.24 -0.58 -5.67
CA PHE A 137 -3.80 -1.75 -4.97
C PHE A 137 -5.33 -1.73 -5.05
N ILE A 138 -5.90 -0.96 -5.97
CA ILE A 138 -7.32 -0.98 -6.26
C ILE A 138 -7.50 -1.88 -7.48
N ASN A 139 -8.24 -2.98 -7.30
CA ASN A 139 -8.80 -3.74 -8.40
C ASN A 139 -10.17 -3.15 -8.73
N TYR A 140 -10.24 -2.33 -9.78
CA TYR A 140 -11.47 -1.66 -10.18
C TYR A 140 -12.61 -2.62 -10.57
N ASP A 141 -12.29 -3.89 -10.90
CA ASP A 141 -13.30 -4.89 -11.24
C ASP A 141 -14.02 -5.47 -10.01
N ARG A 142 -13.46 -5.31 -8.79
CA ARG A 142 -14.01 -5.88 -7.54
C ARG A 142 -14.59 -4.85 -6.58
N VAL A 143 -14.38 -3.56 -6.82
CA VAL A 143 -14.98 -2.48 -6.01
C VAL A 143 -16.35 -2.13 -6.59
N LYS A 144 -17.38 -2.92 -6.25
CA LYS A 144 -18.75 -2.43 -6.36
C LYS A 144 -18.96 -1.39 -5.25
N ARG A 145 -19.23 -0.15 -5.63
CA ARG A 145 -19.83 0.82 -4.71
C ARG A 145 -21.27 0.43 -4.41
#